data_AF-I2NL08-F1
#
_entry.id   AF-I2NL08-F1
#
_cell.length_a   1.000
_cell.length_b   1.000
_cell.length_c   1.000
_cell.angle_alpha   90.00
_cell.angle_beta   90.00
_cell.angle_gamma   90.00
#
_symmetry.space_group_name_H-M   'P 1'
#
loop_
_entity.id
_entity.type
_entity.pdbx_description
1 polymer ?
#
loop_
_entity_poly.entity_id
_entity_poly.type
_entity_poly.pdbx_seq_one_letter_code
_entity_poly.pdbx_strand_id
1 'polypeptide(L)'
;MGFYAKFGVIMVLLKFHYVWLSAFAVVMSLIGAFYYLRVVKVMYFDEPTHDQPIGSNYAAKFFLSVNAFLLVLWGVMPQTMIDWCAKALENTL
;
A
#
# COMPACT_ATOMS: atom_id res chain seq x y z
N MET A 1 -3.47 -3.81 -0.01
CA MET A 1 -3.62 -3.62 1.46
C MET A 1 -3.60 -2.17 1.93
N GLY A 2 -2.60 -1.34 1.59
CA GLY A 2 -2.49 0.03 2.14
C GLY A 2 -3.69 0.95 1.90
N PHE A 3 -4.44 0.77 0.81
CA PHE A 3 -5.67 1.52 0.54
C PHE A 3 -6.78 1.25 1.57
N TYR A 4 -7.09 -0.02 1.84
CA TYR A 4 -8.16 -0.41 2.76
C TYR A 4 -7.91 0.10 4.19
N ALA A 5 -6.67 0.06 4.66
CA ALA A 5 -6.30 0.60 5.96
C ALA A 5 -6.57 2.11 6.05
N LYS A 6 -6.10 2.90 5.07
CA LYS A 6 -6.35 4.35 5.03
C LYS A 6 -7.84 4.66 4.91
N PHE A 7 -8.55 3.95 4.03
CA PHE A 7 -9.98 4.11 3.83
C PHE A 7 -10.77 3.82 5.12
N GLY A 8 -10.42 2.77 5.85
CA GLY A 8 -11.03 2.44 7.14
C GLY A 8 -10.92 3.58 8.15
N VAL A 9 -9.73 4.20 8.28
CA VAL A 9 -9.53 5.35 9.17
C VAL A 9 -10.38 6.55 8.75
N ILE A 10 -10.41 6.88 7.45
CA ILE A 10 -11.21 7.99 6.94
C ILE A 10 -12.72 7.75 7.18
N MET A 11 -13.20 6.52 6.97
CA MET A 11 -14.58 6.15 7.24
C MET A 11 -14.96 6.34 8.71
N VAL A 12 -14.06 6.01 9.64
CA VAL A 12 -14.27 6.26 11.07
C VAL A 12 -14.34 7.76 11.35
N LEU A 13 -13.43 8.57 10.81
CA LEU A 13 -13.47 10.03 10.98
C LEU A 13 -14.77 10.65 10.45
N LEU A 14 -15.26 10.19 9.31
CA LEU A 14 -16.54 10.62 8.75
C LEU A 14 -17.73 10.23 9.64
N LYS A 15 -17.73 9.02 10.22
CA LYS A 15 -18.79 8.58 11.15
C LYS A 15 -18.88 9.46 12.40
N PHE A 16 -17.75 10.00 12.86
CA PHE A 16 -17.70 10.94 13.98
C PHE A 16 -17.81 12.42 13.55
N HIS A 17 -18.28 12.69 12.33
CA HIS A 17 -18.47 14.04 11.77
C HIS A 17 -17.20 14.92 11.66
N TYR A 18 -16.00 14.34 11.70
CA TYR A 18 -14.73 15.05 11.53
C TYR A 18 -14.39 15.28 10.04
N VAL A 19 -15.27 15.98 9.31
CA VAL A 19 -15.16 16.18 7.85
C VAL A 19 -13.87 16.89 7.45
N TRP A 20 -13.45 17.91 8.21
CA TRP A 20 -12.21 18.66 7.92
C TRP A 20 -10.97 17.75 7.97
N LEU A 21 -10.90 16.88 8.97
CA LEU A 21 -9.76 15.98 9.15
C LEU A 21 -9.75 14.87 8.07
N SER A 22 -10.93 14.37 7.70
CA SER A 22 -11.10 13.43 6.60
C SER A 22 -10.64 14.03 5.27
N ALA A 23 -11.04 15.26 4.95
CA ALA A 23 -10.62 15.96 3.74
C ALA A 23 -9.10 16.15 3.71
N PHE A 24 -8.52 16.59 4.82
CA PHE A 24 -7.06 16.73 4.95
C PHE A 24 -6.34 15.40 4.72
N ALA A 25 -6.81 14.30 5.30
CA ALA A 25 -6.22 12.97 5.12
C ALA A 25 -6.27 12.51 3.64
N VAL A 26 -7.36 12.78 2.93
CA VAL A 26 -7.49 12.48 1.50
C VAL A 26 -6.50 13.29 0.67
N VAL A 27 -6.42 14.61 0.90
CA VAL A 27 -5.47 15.49 0.19
C VAL A 27 -4.03 15.04 0.41
N MET A 28 -3.64 14.74 1.66
CA MET A 28 -2.31 14.22 1.96
C MET A 28 -2.03 12.89 1.25
N SER A 29 -3.05 12.02 1.12
CA SER A 29 -2.90 10.78 0.35
C SER A 29 -2.72 11.03 -1.15
N LEU A 30 -3.37 12.04 -1.73
CA LEU A 30 -3.20 12.44 -3.13
C LEU A 30 -1.80 12.99 -3.39
N ILE A 31 -1.27 13.83 -2.49
CA ILE A 31 0.10 14.33 -2.57
C ILE A 31 1.09 13.16 -2.57
N GLY A 32 0.90 12.18 -1.68
CA GLY A 32 1.70 10.95 -1.67
C GLY A 32 1.59 10.16 -2.98
N ALA A 33 0.38 10.03 -3.54
CA ALA A 33 0.15 9.32 -4.79
C ALA A 33 0.93 9.92 -5.97
N PHE A 34 1.08 11.25 -6.02
CA PHE A 34 1.88 11.92 -7.05
C PHE A 34 3.35 11.44 -7.06
N TYR A 35 3.97 11.31 -5.88
CA TYR A 35 5.35 10.82 -5.78
C TYR A 35 5.47 9.35 -6.20
N TYR A 36 4.52 8.50 -5.83
CA TYR A 36 4.51 7.10 -6.25
C TYR A 36 4.32 6.95 -7.77
N LEU A 37 3.38 7.70 -8.35
CA LEU A 37 3.14 7.66 -9.80
C LEU A 37 4.35 8.15 -10.59
N ARG A 38 5.09 9.15 -10.09
CA ARG A 38 6.33 9.58 -10.72
C ARG A 38 7.35 8.45 -10.82
N VAL A 39 7.50 7.62 -9.78
CA VAL A 39 8.42 6.47 -9.80
C VAL A 39 7.97 5.42 -10.83
N VAL A 40 6.67 5.08 -10.83
CA VAL A 40 6.11 4.13 -11.80
C VAL A 40 6.29 4.65 -13.23
N LYS A 41 6.10 5.96 -13.44
CA LYS A 41 6.32 6.61 -14.73
C LYS A 41 7.77 6.43 -15.20
N VAL A 42 8.74 6.74 -14.35
CA VAL A 42 10.16 6.57 -14.69
C VAL A 42 10.51 5.10 -14.96
N MET A 43 9.91 4.16 -14.22
CA MET A 43 10.22 2.73 -14.36
C MET A 43 9.70 2.12 -15.67
N TYR A 44 8.55 2.55 -16.17
CA TYR A 44 7.89 1.93 -17.34
C TYR A 44 7.89 2.78 -18.61
N PHE A 45 7.99 4.11 -18.51
CA PHE A 45 7.79 5.01 -19.65
C PHE A 45 9.04 5.84 -20.02
N ASP A 46 10.05 5.93 -19.16
CA ASP A 46 11.28 6.66 -19.48
C ASP A 46 12.33 5.73 -20.07
N GLU A 47 13.13 6.24 -21.01
CA GLU A 47 14.19 5.47 -21.64
C GLU A 47 15.31 5.13 -20.63
N PRO A 48 15.88 3.91 -20.68
CA PRO A 48 16.94 3.51 -19.78
C PRO A 48 18.19 4.35 -20.04
N THR A 49 18.68 5.02 -19.00
CA THR A 49 19.89 5.85 -19.10
C THR A 49 21.18 5.01 -19.10
N HIS A 50 21.13 3.76 -18.61
CA HIS A 50 22.26 2.83 -18.53
C HIS A 50 21.80 1.37 -18.71
N ASP A 51 22.41 0.65 -19.64
CA ASP A 51 22.15 -0.79 -19.92
C ASP A 51 23.01 -1.73 -19.06
N GLN A 52 23.38 -1.33 -17.84
CA GLN A 52 24.12 -2.24 -16.98
C GLN A 52 23.22 -3.41 -16.56
N PRO A 53 23.68 -4.67 -16.72
CA PRO A 53 22.89 -5.82 -16.31
C PRO A 53 22.63 -5.74 -14.81
N ILE A 54 21.35 -5.66 -14.45
CA ILE A 54 20.90 -5.70 -13.06
C ILE A 54 21.32 -7.06 -12.51
N GLY A 55 22.18 -7.06 -11.48
CA GLY A 55 22.75 -8.27 -10.89
C GLY A 55 21.68 -9.34 -10.63
N SER A 56 21.87 -10.52 -11.21
CA SER A 56 20.89 -11.61 -11.13
C SER A 56 20.98 -12.34 -9.78
N ASN A 57 20.50 -11.70 -8.71
CA ASN A 57 20.27 -12.40 -7.45
C ASN A 57 18.90 -13.10 -7.50
N TYR A 58 18.91 -14.40 -7.81
CA TYR A 58 17.71 -15.22 -7.87
C TYR A 58 16.95 -15.28 -6.54
N ALA A 59 17.66 -15.25 -5.39
CA ALA A 59 17.02 -15.23 -4.09
C ALA A 59 16.23 -13.93 -3.89
N ALA A 60 16.82 -12.77 -4.23
CA ALA A 60 16.13 -11.48 -4.15
C ALA A 60 14.88 -11.43 -5.04
N LYS A 61 14.96 -11.95 -6.27
CA LYS A 61 13.81 -12.04 -7.20
C LYS A 61 12.70 -12.94 -6.65
N PHE A 62 13.07 -14.06 -6.02
CA PHE A 62 12.10 -14.97 -5.40
C PHE A 62 11.36 -14.29 -4.24
N PHE A 63 12.10 -13.69 -3.29
CA PHE A 63 11.50 -12.99 -2.17
C PHE A 63 10.63 -11.81 -2.62
N LEU A 64 11.07 -11.04 -3.62
CA LEU A 64 10.29 -9.92 -4.15
C LEU A 64 8.98 -10.39 -4.81
N SER A 65 9.04 -11.46 -5.60
CA SER A 65 7.88 -12.06 -6.26
C SER A 65 6.86 -12.59 -5.24
N VAL A 66 7.34 -13.28 -4.20
CA VAL A 66 6.48 -13.78 -3.12
C VAL A 66 5.81 -12.63 -2.39
N ASN A 67 6.55 -11.58 -2.02
CA ASN A 67 5.98 -10.40 -1.37
C ASN A 67 4.95 -9.68 -2.25
N ALA A 68 5.26 -9.47 -3.53
CA ALA A 68 4.34 -8.87 -4.49
C ALA A 68 3.05 -9.69 -4.61
N PHE A 69 3.17 -11.02 -4.69
CA PHE A 69 2.03 -11.93 -4.74
C PHE A 69 1.17 -11.84 -3.48
N LEU A 70 1.79 -11.87 -2.30
CA LEU A 70 1.08 -11.72 -1.02
C LEU A 70 0.35 -10.37 -0.93
N LEU A 71 0.99 -9.27 -1.35
CA LEU A 71 0.36 -7.95 -1.38
C LEU A 71 -0.87 -7.89 -2.28
N VAL A 72 -0.85 -8.58 -3.42
CA VAL A 72 -1.98 -8.69 -4.34
C VAL A 72 -3.09 -9.56 -3.74
N LEU A 73 -2.74 -10.76 -3.26
CA LEU A 73 -3.68 -11.70 -2.66
C LEU A 73 -4.48 -11.04 -1.53
N TRP A 74 -3.78 -10.43 -0.58
CA TRP A 74 -4.38 -9.71 0.53
C TRP A 74 -4.99 -8.38 0.11
N GLY A 75 -4.47 -7.74 -0.94
CA GLY A 75 -5.12 -6.57 -1.55
C GLY A 75 -6.54 -6.86 -2.04
N VAL A 76 -6.77 -8.05 -2.60
CA VAL A 76 -8.09 -8.51 -3.07
C VAL A 76 -8.98 -8.99 -1.92
N MET A 77 -8.38 -9.67 -0.93
CA MET A 77 -9.09 -10.20 0.24
C MET A 77 -8.61 -9.53 1.54
N PRO A 78 -9.03 -8.28 1.83
CA PRO A 78 -8.54 -7.55 2.98
C PRO A 78 -9.13 -8.03 4.33
N GLN A 79 -10.32 -8.63 4.31
CA GLN A 79 -11.07 -9.02 5.52
C GLN A 79 -10.28 -10.00 6.39
N THR A 80 -9.64 -11.00 5.78
CA THR A 80 -8.93 -12.07 6.52
C THR A 80 -7.77 -11.52 7.36
N MET A 81 -7.03 -10.52 6.89
CA MET A 81 -5.99 -9.88 7.73
C MET A 81 -6.59 -9.00 8.82
N ILE A 82 -7.67 -8.28 8.55
CA ILE A 82 -8.30 -7.41 9.55
C ILE A 82 -8.83 -8.25 10.71
N ASP A 83 -9.44 -9.41 10.43
CA ASP A 83 -9.91 -10.35 11.43
C ASP A 83 -8.77 -10.89 12.29
N TRP A 84 -7.61 -11.18 11.69
CA TRP A 84 -6.42 -11.60 12.45
C TRP A 84 -5.88 -10.48 13.34
N CYS A 85 -5.87 -9.23 12.85
CA CYS A 85 -5.48 -8.08 13.66
C CYS A 85 -6.46 -7.86 14.82
N ALA A 86 -7.77 -7.98 14.58
CA ALA A 86 -8.79 -7.86 15.62
C ALA A 86 -8.62 -8.94 16.70
N LYS A 87 -8.43 -10.20 16.27
CA LYS A 87 -8.17 -11.31 17.19
C LYS A 87 -6.88 -11.12 17.98
N ALA A 88 -5.82 -10.57 17.38
CA ALA A 88 -4.59 -10.27 18.10
C ALA A 88 -4.78 -9.17 19.16
N LEU A 89 -5.58 -8.14 18.85
CA LEU A 89 -5.93 -7.08 19.81
C LEU A 89 -6.74 -7.61 20.99
N GLU A 90 -7.72 -8.48 20.75
CA GLU A 90 -8.53 -9.13 21.80
C GLU A 90 -7.70 -10.00 22.74
N ASN A 91 -6.65 -10.66 22.25
CA ASN A 91 -5.77 -11.48 23.10
C ASN A 91 -4.77 -10.64 23.91
N THR A 92 -4.64 -9.34 23.62
CA THR A 92 -3.68 -8.44 24.28
C THR A 92 -4.33 -7.53 25.33
N LEU A 93 -5.65 -7.31 25.24
CA LEU A 93 -6.47 -6.54 26.19
C LEU A 93 -7.10 -7.45 27.25
#